data_AF-N1ZGT4-F1
#
_entry.id   AF-N1ZGT4-F1
#
_cell.length_a   1.000
_cell.length_b   1.000
_cell.length_c   1.000
_cell.angle_alpha   90.00
_cell.angle_beta   90.00
_cell.angle_gamma   90.00
#
_symmetry.space_group_name_H-M   'P 1'
#
loop_
_entity.id
_entity.type
_entity.pdbx_description
1 polymer ?
#
loop_
_entity_poly.entity_id
_entity_poly.type
_entity_poly.pdbx_seq_one_letter_code
_entity_poly.pdbx_strand_id
1 'polypeptide(L)'
;MSDNLEKKEYVISKIKQIIKDEKFKIDAFFFCGFPGGTPNEKLKKACEKYLETVENEKPDDAVTQQLIAELEAATQLLHTEKAGTLVNNVSDVKEVLDNKQYL
;
A
#
# COMPACT_ATOMS: atom_id res chain seq x y z
N MET A 1 14.31 18.40 -15.97
CA MET A 1 12.87 18.16 -15.74
C MET A 1 12.60 16.65 -15.78
N SER A 2 13.31 15.87 -14.96
CA SER A 2 13.23 14.39 -14.97
C SER A 2 12.84 13.84 -13.59
N ASP A 3 13.08 14.62 -12.54
CA ASP A 3 12.98 14.25 -11.14
C ASP A 3 11.55 13.87 -10.70
N ASN A 4 10.52 14.43 -11.35
CA ASN A 4 9.12 14.12 -11.03
C ASN A 4 8.67 12.75 -11.55
N LEU A 5 9.20 12.32 -12.69
CA LEU A 5 8.85 11.03 -13.28
C LEU A 5 9.49 9.89 -12.47
N GLU A 6 10.76 10.06 -12.10
CA GLU A 6 11.50 9.11 -11.26
C GLU A 6 10.85 8.95 -9.87
N LYS A 7 10.39 10.07 -9.27
CA LYS A 7 9.62 10.06 -8.02
C LYS A 7 8.29 9.31 -8.16
N LYS A 8 7.56 9.53 -9.25
CA LYS A 8 6.28 8.87 -9.50
C LYS A 8 6.45 7.36 -9.68
N GLU A 9 7.44 6.94 -10.46
CA GLU A 9 7.79 5.52 -10.62
C GLU A 9 8.25 4.88 -9.30
N TYR A 10 9.00 5.62 -8.47
CA TYR A 10 9.38 5.18 -7.14
C TYR A 10 8.15 4.92 -6.26
N VAL A 11 7.20 5.85 -6.21
CA VAL A 11 5.96 5.71 -5.44
C VAL A 11 5.15 4.51 -5.96
N ILE A 12 5.02 4.35 -7.27
CA ILE A 12 4.36 3.20 -7.91
C ILE A 12 5.04 1.87 -7.52
N SER A 13 6.37 1.83 -7.49
CA SER A 13 7.14 0.65 -7.07
C SER A 13 6.86 0.29 -5.60
N LYS A 14 6.77 1.30 -4.73
CA LYS A 14 6.39 1.12 -3.32
C LYS A 14 4.98 0.59 -3.15
N ILE A 15 4.01 1.10 -3.92
CA ILE A 15 2.63 0.57 -3.94
C ILE A 15 2.61 -0.90 -4.36
N LYS A 16 3.39 -1.29 -5.38
CA LYS A 16 3.54 -2.69 -5.80
C LYS A 16 4.16 -3.56 -4.71
N GLN A 17 5.10 -3.03 -3.93
CA GLN A 17 5.65 -3.74 -2.77
C GLN A 17 4.58 -3.96 -1.70
N ILE A 18 3.82 -2.93 -1.33
CA ILE A 18 2.73 -3.02 -0.35
C ILE A 18 1.70 -4.09 -0.76
N ILE A 19 1.34 -4.18 -2.05
CA ILE A 19 0.43 -5.22 -2.57
C ILE A 19 1.00 -6.63 -2.36
N LYS A 20 2.27 -6.84 -2.72
CA LYS A 20 2.92 -8.16 -2.59
C LYS A 20 2.95 -8.61 -1.14
N ASP A 21 3.17 -7.65 -0.26
CA ASP A 21 3.38 -7.88 1.14
C ASP A 21 2.06 -8.15 1.88
N GLU A 22 1.02 -7.36 1.58
CA GLU A 22 -0.34 -7.66 2.03
C GLU A 22 -0.84 -8.99 1.48
N LYS A 23 -0.52 -9.32 0.22
CA LYS A 23 -0.79 -10.65 -0.33
C LYS A 23 -0.06 -11.75 0.44
N PHE A 24 1.20 -11.53 0.81
CA PHE A 24 1.97 -12.47 1.61
C PHE A 24 1.37 -12.66 2.99
N LYS A 25 0.88 -11.59 3.64
CA LYS A 25 0.15 -11.67 4.91
C LYS A 25 -1.17 -12.41 4.79
N ILE A 26 -1.97 -12.13 3.76
CA ILE A 26 -3.22 -12.88 3.47
C ILE A 26 -2.92 -14.36 3.31
N ASP A 27 -1.92 -14.69 2.49
CA ASP A 27 -1.53 -16.06 2.18
C ASP A 27 -1.00 -16.77 3.44
N ALA A 28 -0.12 -16.13 4.21
CA ALA A 28 0.39 -16.65 5.49
C ALA A 28 -0.72 -16.79 6.55
N PHE A 29 -1.66 -15.86 6.64
CA PHE A 29 -2.81 -15.94 7.53
C PHE A 29 -3.70 -17.13 7.15
N PHE A 30 -3.97 -17.30 5.85
CA PHE A 30 -4.82 -18.37 5.32
C PHE A 30 -4.15 -19.75 5.41
N PHE A 31 -2.88 -19.87 5.07
CA PHE A 31 -2.14 -21.14 5.08
C PHE A 31 -1.65 -21.55 6.48
N CYS A 32 -1.21 -20.61 7.31
CA CYS A 32 -0.62 -20.91 8.61
C CYS A 32 -1.61 -20.73 9.78
N GLY A 33 -2.82 -20.21 9.55
CA GLY A 33 -3.79 -19.90 10.61
C GLY A 33 -3.24 -18.92 11.64
N PHE A 34 -2.28 -18.07 11.25
CA PHE A 34 -1.52 -17.22 12.16
C PHE A 34 -2.39 -16.05 12.65
N PRO A 35 -2.71 -15.95 13.96
CA PRO A 35 -3.64 -14.95 14.48
C PRO A 35 -3.05 -13.53 14.60
N GLY A 36 -1.80 -13.31 14.18
CA GLY A 36 -1.02 -12.10 14.51
C GLY A 36 -0.88 -11.05 13.40
N GLY A 37 -1.72 -11.07 12.37
CA GLY A 37 -1.69 -10.03 11.36
C GLY A 37 -2.99 -10.02 10.59
N THR A 38 -3.88 -9.10 10.92
CA THR A 38 -5.12 -8.94 10.16
C THR A 38 -4.74 -8.50 8.73
N PRO A 39 -5.05 -9.29 7.71
CA PRO A 39 -4.79 -8.88 6.35
C PRO A 39 -5.65 -7.65 6.01
N ASN A 40 -5.05 -6.69 5.34
CA ASN A 40 -5.68 -5.47 4.88
C ASN A 40 -5.99 -5.59 3.39
N GLU A 41 -6.96 -6.46 3.08
CA GLU A 41 -7.44 -6.69 1.71
C GLU A 41 -7.94 -5.40 1.04
N LYS A 42 -8.47 -4.46 1.83
CA LYS A 42 -8.92 -3.16 1.33
C LYS A 42 -7.76 -2.30 0.83
N LEU A 43 -6.67 -2.22 1.60
CA LEU A 43 -5.44 -1.56 1.17
C LEU A 43 -4.92 -2.15 -0.14
N LYS A 44 -4.79 -3.49 -0.20
CA LYS A 44 -4.35 -4.19 -1.41
C LYS A 44 -5.21 -3.79 -2.61
N LYS A 45 -6.53 -3.84 -2.46
CA LYS A 45 -7.47 -3.55 -3.54
C LYS A 45 -7.42 -2.08 -3.98
N ALA A 46 -7.22 -1.14 -3.06
CA ALA A 46 -7.05 0.27 -3.38
C ALA A 46 -5.75 0.52 -4.15
N CYS A 47 -4.65 -0.11 -3.73
CA CYS A 47 -3.36 -0.08 -4.43
C CYS A 47 -3.46 -0.64 -5.85
N GLU A 48 -4.10 -1.81 -6.04
CA GLU A 48 -4.30 -2.42 -7.36
C GLU A 48 -5.16 -1.53 -8.27
N LYS A 49 -6.23 -0.95 -7.72
CA LYS A 49 -7.11 -0.06 -8.47
C LYS A 49 -6.41 1.22 -8.91
N TYR A 50 -5.57 1.80 -8.04
CA TYR A 50 -4.74 2.95 -8.41
C TYR A 50 -3.76 2.61 -9.54
N LEU A 51 -3.05 1.47 -9.45
CA LEU A 51 -2.16 1.02 -10.52
C LEU A 51 -2.91 0.84 -11.85
N GLU A 52 -4.09 0.23 -11.81
CA GLU A 52 -4.92 0.06 -13.00
C GLU A 52 -5.31 1.42 -13.60
N THR A 53 -5.71 2.41 -12.79
CA THR A 53 -6.03 3.75 -13.28
C THR A 53 -4.82 4.49 -13.88
N VAL A 54 -3.63 4.32 -13.30
CA VAL A 54 -2.38 4.88 -13.81
C VAL A 54 -1.96 4.20 -15.11
N GLU A 55 -2.08 2.87 -15.21
CA GLU A 55 -1.82 2.11 -16.44
C GLU A 55 -2.81 2.45 -17.56
N ASN A 56 -4.05 2.78 -17.21
CA ASN A 56 -5.06 3.26 -18.16
C ASN A 56 -4.90 4.76 -18.52
N GLU A 57 -3.81 5.41 -18.10
CA GLU A 57 -3.55 6.84 -18.28
C GLU A 57 -4.70 7.74 -17.79
N LYS A 58 -5.52 7.24 -16.86
CA LYS A 58 -6.67 7.93 -16.27
C LYS A 58 -6.55 7.90 -14.75
N PRO A 59 -5.59 8.64 -14.17
CA PRO A 59 -5.50 8.77 -12.72
C PRO A 59 -6.81 9.37 -12.21
N ASP A 60 -7.55 8.57 -11.44
CA ASP A 60 -8.82 8.98 -10.86
C ASP A 60 -8.56 9.51 -9.45
N ASP A 61 -8.90 10.77 -9.22
CA ASP A 61 -8.63 11.45 -7.95
C ASP A 61 -9.35 10.74 -6.78
N ALA A 62 -10.55 10.20 -7.01
CA ALA A 62 -11.27 9.45 -5.99
C ALA A 62 -10.58 8.11 -5.67
N VAL A 63 -9.97 7.44 -6.65
CA VAL A 63 -9.15 6.25 -6.44
C VAL A 63 -7.87 6.59 -5.67
N THR A 64 -7.20 7.69 -6.00
CA THR A 64 -6.01 8.17 -5.27
C THR A 64 -6.34 8.53 -3.83
N GLN A 65 -7.43 9.28 -3.59
CA GLN A 65 -7.88 9.62 -2.24
C GLN A 65 -8.29 8.37 -1.44
N GLN A 66 -8.94 7.40 -2.08
CA GLN A 66 -9.29 6.12 -1.46
C GLN A 66 -8.02 5.32 -1.09
N LEU A 67 -7.01 5.29 -1.96
CA LEU A 67 -5.71 4.70 -1.66
C LEU A 67 -5.05 5.37 -0.44
N ILE A 68 -5.00 6.70 -0.41
CA ILE A 68 -4.41 7.47 0.70
C ILE A 68 -5.15 7.17 2.01
N ALA A 69 -6.47 7.17 2.00
CA ALA A 69 -7.27 6.86 3.18
C ALA A 69 -7.01 5.44 3.71
N GLU A 70 -6.90 4.45 2.82
CA GLU A 70 -6.58 3.08 3.19
C GLU A 70 -5.14 2.94 3.71
N LEU A 71 -4.17 3.65 3.11
CA LEU A 71 -2.78 3.72 3.60
C LEU A 71 -2.69 4.32 5.01
N GLU A 72 -3.45 5.39 5.28
CA GLU A 72 -3.54 6.00 6.61
C GLU A 72 -4.21 5.05 7.61
N ALA A 73 -5.29 4.37 7.22
CA ALA A 73 -5.96 3.37 8.05
C ALA A 73 -5.05 2.17 8.35
N ALA A 74 -4.31 1.69 7.36
CA ALA A 74 -3.31 0.63 7.51
C ALA A 74 -2.21 1.06 8.50
N THR A 75 -1.73 2.30 8.41
CA THR A 75 -0.74 2.84 9.36
C THR A 75 -1.27 2.85 10.79
N GLN A 76 -2.55 3.18 11.00
CA GLN A 76 -3.19 3.16 12.32
C GLN A 76 -3.37 1.74 12.88
N LEU A 77 -3.76 0.78 12.03
CA LEU A 77 -3.88 -0.63 12.41
C LEU A 77 -2.51 -1.22 12.79
N LEU A 78 -1.47 -0.91 12.02
CA LEU A 78 -0.08 -1.32 12.29
C LEU A 78 0.49 -0.70 13.57
N HIS A 79 0.01 0.47 13.99
CA HIS A 79 0.38 1.07 15.28
C HIS A 79 -0.24 0.31 16.48
N THR A 80 -1.32 -0.45 16.24
CA THR A 80 -2.05 -1.22 17.25
C THR A 80 -1.55 -2.68 17.31
N GLU A 81 -1.17 -3.26 16.17
CA GLU A 81 -0.56 -4.59 16.10
C GLU A 81 0.94 -4.50 16.48
N LYS A 82 1.27 -4.85 17.73
CA LYS A 82 2.64 -4.89 18.27
C LYS A 82 3.64 -5.48 17.27
N ALA A 83 4.55 -4.63 16.77
CA ALA A 83 5.97 -4.80 16.35
C ALA A 83 6.57 -6.20 16.07
N GLY A 84 5.78 -7.22 15.74
CA GLY A 84 6.19 -8.61 15.60
C GLY A 84 5.63 -9.28 14.34
N THR A 85 4.83 -8.56 13.54
CA THR A 85 4.39 -9.05 12.24
C THR A 85 5.56 -8.88 11.26
N LEU A 86 6.02 -10.01 10.71
CA LEU A 86 7.28 -10.24 9.99
C LEU A 86 7.50 -9.37 8.74
N VAL A 87 6.59 -8.44 8.44
CA VAL A 87 6.62 -7.72 7.20
C VAL A 87 6.23 -6.26 7.39
N ASN A 88 7.26 -5.43 7.36
CA ASN A 88 7.26 -4.07 7.87
C ASN A 88 6.87 -3.08 6.78
N ASN A 89 5.69 -3.26 6.16
CA ASN A 89 5.17 -2.32 5.15
C ASN A 89 4.90 -0.93 5.69
N VAL A 90 4.98 -0.74 7.01
CA VAL A 90 4.78 0.58 7.65
C VAL A 90 5.72 1.62 7.02
N SER A 91 6.95 1.23 6.73
CA SER A 91 7.93 2.15 6.13
C SER A 91 7.53 2.52 4.71
N ASP A 92 7.19 1.53 3.87
CA ASP A 92 6.76 1.76 2.49
C ASP A 92 5.43 2.53 2.40
N VAL A 93 4.47 2.23 3.27
CA VAL A 93 3.19 2.94 3.39
C VAL A 93 3.41 4.41 3.78
N LYS A 94 4.27 4.68 4.75
CA LYS A 94 4.63 6.04 5.14
C LYS A 94 5.37 6.78 4.02
N GLU A 95 6.27 6.11 3.32
CA GLU A 95 6.98 6.72 2.18
C GLU A 95 6.02 7.10 1.04
N VAL A 96 5.03 6.25 0.73
CA VAL A 96 4.00 6.57 -0.27
C VAL A 96 3.14 7.76 0.20
N LEU A 97 2.76 7.81 1.48
CA LEU A 97 1.99 8.92 2.04
C LEU A 97 2.77 10.24 2.06
N ASP A 98 4.07 10.21 2.36
CA ASP A 98 4.95 11.39 2.32
C ASP A 98 5.12 11.92 0.89
N ASN A 99 5.17 10.99 -0.08
CA ASN A 99 5.28 11.29 -1.50
C ASN A 99 3.92 11.32 -2.22
N LYS A 100 2.81 11.48 -1.49
CA LYS A 100 1.44 11.48 -2.07
C LYS A 100 1.21 12.57 -3.12
N GLN A 101 2.02 13.63 -3.11
CA GLN A 101 2.02 14.69 -4.12
C GLN A 101 2.42 14.20 -5.52
N TYR A 102 3.04 13.02 -5.62
CA TYR A 102 3.46 12.40 -6.87
C TYR A 102 2.50 11.29 -7.33
N LEU A 103 1.42 11.04 -6.58
CA LEU A 103 0.35 10.12 -6.99
C LEU A 103 -0.49 10.71 -8.14
#